data_AF-A0A1G3ZQ21-F1
#
_entry.id   AF-A0A1G3ZQ21-F1
#
_cell.length_a   1.000
_cell.length_b   1.000
_cell.length_c   1.000
_cell.angle_alpha   90.00
_cell.angle_beta   90.00
_cell.angle_gamma   90.00
#
_symmetry.space_group_name_H-M   'P 1'
#
loop_
_entity.id
_entity.type
_entity.pdbx_description
1 polymer ?
#
loop_
_entity_poly.entity_id
_entity_poly.type
_entity_poly.pdbx_seq_one_letter_code
_entity_poly.pdbx_strand_id
1 'polypeptide(L)'
;VTELRFSAVGVTNIVPVKVLTGLKKLMLLPWATNQKQSLADLAPLQGLPLTMLVCGNTQVSDLTPLKGMPLTILSVDNTPVSDLTPLAGMPLTILWCHGTKVTELSPLAGMPLQELKCDPAVAAQHAALLRGTKTLAKINDTSAALFWMRVTPGSAGILPASGRPAATPPTAGKMPALPGPTTANVGVARTGQPFVSSVGMEMPYIPPGEFLMGSTPEERAWANANGCEAANTAREGEAPRKTAVKQGFWLGKTEVTVGQWKLFVAATGYVTDGEKKGHSDYSPKGAGQKWGPVDGASWKDPNFGFKLKDNHAVSCISWNDAVAFCAWLNDREAKAGRLPPGYKVRLPTEAEWEYACRAGKQTKFWWGERREDGDNRLNWSGKEDSFEFVSPVDNYKTRGRNKFGLADMLGNVYEWCLDEFDEKQAHEEPFKGNSGARVLRGGSFYNFPGSDRCAARNYNSPSSSNSSNGFRVLVGVER
;
A
#
# COMPACT_ATOMS: atom_id res chain seq x y z
N VAL A 1 -24.89 32.17 -4.03
CA VAL A 1 -24.25 30.86 -3.81
C VAL A 1 -23.09 30.73 -4.78
N THR A 2 -21.87 30.50 -4.28
CA THR A 2 -20.65 30.37 -5.12
C THR A 2 -20.19 28.93 -5.28
N GLU A 3 -20.68 28.04 -4.42
CA GLU A 3 -20.38 26.62 -4.42
C GLU A 3 -21.64 25.82 -4.07
N LEU A 4 -21.90 24.76 -4.83
CA LEU A 4 -23.04 23.87 -4.63
C LEU A 4 -22.56 22.43 -4.71
N ARG A 5 -22.90 21.64 -3.69
CA ARG A 5 -22.59 20.21 -3.62
C ARG A 5 -23.86 19.43 -3.32
N PHE A 6 -24.13 18.40 -4.09
CA PHE A 6 -25.24 17.46 -3.86
C PHE A 6 -24.93 16.12 -4.54
N SER A 7 -25.66 15.08 -4.18
CA SER A 7 -25.60 13.81 -4.91
C SER A 7 -26.51 13.85 -6.11
N ALA A 8 -25.99 13.41 -7.26
CA ALA A 8 -26.81 13.23 -8.43
C ALA A 8 -27.55 11.88 -8.48
N VAL A 9 -27.61 11.14 -7.36
CA VAL A 9 -28.50 9.96 -7.23
C VAL A 9 -29.93 10.42 -7.44
N GLY A 10 -30.58 9.89 -8.49
CA GLY A 10 -31.94 10.27 -8.88
C GLY A 10 -32.07 11.67 -9.51
N VAL A 11 -30.99 12.44 -9.65
CA VAL A 11 -31.05 13.76 -10.29
C VAL A 11 -30.87 13.63 -11.79
N THR A 12 -31.91 13.93 -12.55
CA THR A 12 -31.90 13.96 -14.02
C THR A 12 -31.93 15.38 -14.59
N ASN A 13 -32.31 16.37 -13.79
CA ASN A 13 -32.53 17.74 -14.21
C ASN A 13 -31.83 18.73 -13.26
N ILE A 14 -30.93 19.54 -13.83
CA ILE A 14 -30.18 20.58 -13.11
C ILE A 14 -30.51 22.00 -13.60
N VAL A 15 -31.62 22.19 -14.35
CA VAL A 15 -32.13 23.52 -14.76
C VAL A 15 -32.20 24.53 -13.61
N PRO A 16 -32.61 24.17 -12.38
CA PRO A 16 -32.63 25.13 -11.28
C PRO A 16 -31.28 25.77 -10.97
N VAL A 17 -30.16 25.14 -11.33
CA VAL A 17 -28.81 25.70 -11.10
C VAL A 17 -28.58 27.00 -11.90
N LYS A 18 -29.30 27.23 -13.01
CA LYS A 18 -29.20 28.46 -13.81
C LYS A 18 -29.44 29.74 -13.03
N VAL A 19 -30.29 29.69 -12.00
CA VAL A 19 -30.60 30.88 -11.18
C VAL A 19 -29.40 31.31 -10.32
N LEU A 20 -28.43 30.42 -10.12
CA LEU A 20 -27.22 30.66 -9.37
C LEU A 20 -26.15 31.29 -10.26
N THR A 21 -26.41 32.51 -10.76
CA THR A 21 -25.52 33.23 -11.69
C THR A 21 -24.11 33.49 -11.15
N GLY A 22 -23.92 33.45 -9.83
CA GLY A 22 -22.63 33.55 -9.15
C GLY A 22 -21.94 32.21 -8.83
N LEU A 23 -22.49 31.07 -9.28
CA LEU A 23 -21.96 29.75 -8.99
C LEU A 23 -20.63 29.55 -9.73
N LYS A 24 -19.58 29.22 -8.97
CA LYS A 24 -18.23 28.95 -9.47
C LYS A 24 -17.83 27.49 -9.37
N LYS A 25 -18.38 26.75 -8.40
CA LYS A 25 -18.06 25.34 -8.18
C LYS A 25 -19.32 24.51 -8.06
N LEU A 26 -19.39 23.46 -8.87
CA LEU A 26 -20.47 22.49 -8.82
C LEU A 26 -19.88 21.10 -8.65
N MET A 27 -20.26 20.41 -7.57
CA MET A 27 -19.77 19.06 -7.28
C MET A 27 -20.94 18.09 -7.08
N LEU A 28 -21.01 17.10 -7.96
CA LEU A 28 -21.94 15.98 -7.88
C LEU A 28 -21.22 14.83 -7.18
N LEU A 29 -21.47 14.67 -5.88
CA LEU A 29 -20.72 13.74 -5.05
C LEU A 29 -21.43 12.38 -4.98
N PRO A 30 -20.73 11.24 -5.15
CA PRO A 30 -21.31 9.95 -4.85
C PRO A 30 -21.39 9.77 -3.32
N TRP A 31 -22.60 9.67 -2.76
CA TRP A 31 -22.79 9.26 -1.35
C TRP A 31 -22.84 7.72 -1.19
N ALA A 32 -22.86 6.96 -2.29
CA ALA A 32 -22.83 5.49 -2.29
C ALA A 32 -22.13 4.95 -3.57
N THR A 33 -21.29 3.94 -3.43
CA THR A 33 -20.35 3.44 -4.46
C THR A 33 -20.96 2.50 -5.51
N ASN A 34 -22.26 2.15 -5.40
CA ASN A 34 -22.92 1.17 -6.27
C ASN A 34 -24.14 1.70 -7.05
N GLN A 35 -24.40 3.01 -7.03
CA GLN A 35 -25.51 3.59 -7.81
C GLN A 35 -25.00 4.52 -8.91
N LYS A 36 -25.28 4.16 -10.17
CA LYS A 36 -25.05 5.04 -11.33
C LYS A 36 -25.96 6.26 -11.20
N GLN A 37 -25.39 7.45 -11.25
CA GLN A 37 -26.15 8.70 -11.21
C GLN A 37 -26.82 8.92 -12.58
N SER A 38 -28.05 9.43 -12.58
CA SER A 38 -28.90 9.51 -13.78
C SER A 38 -28.71 10.78 -14.61
N LEU A 39 -27.90 11.74 -14.14
CA LEU A 39 -27.68 12.99 -14.84
C LEU A 39 -26.97 12.76 -16.18
N ALA A 40 -27.51 13.31 -17.26
CA ALA A 40 -26.90 13.21 -18.59
C ALA A 40 -26.71 14.59 -19.27
N ASP A 41 -27.63 15.53 -19.02
CA ASP A 41 -27.68 16.82 -19.70
C ASP A 41 -26.94 17.92 -18.91
N LEU A 42 -25.90 18.50 -19.54
CA LEU A 42 -25.13 19.63 -19.02
C LEU A 42 -25.54 20.97 -19.64
N ALA A 43 -26.50 21.01 -20.58
CA ALA A 43 -26.98 22.26 -21.18
C ALA A 43 -27.37 23.33 -20.17
N PRO A 44 -27.89 22.98 -18.97
CA PRO A 44 -28.18 24.00 -17.97
C PRO A 44 -26.98 24.77 -17.41
N LEU A 45 -25.76 24.25 -17.57
CA LEU A 45 -24.54 24.89 -17.06
C LEU A 45 -23.97 25.94 -18.01
N GLN A 46 -24.41 25.95 -19.27
CA GLN A 46 -23.86 26.82 -20.30
C GLN A 46 -23.97 28.30 -19.90
N GLY A 47 -22.85 29.02 -20.00
CA GLY A 47 -22.76 30.43 -19.67
C GLY A 47 -22.58 30.76 -18.19
N LEU A 48 -22.62 29.76 -17.28
CA LEU A 48 -22.29 29.99 -15.87
C LEU A 48 -20.78 30.22 -15.70
N PRO A 49 -20.36 31.03 -14.70
CA PRO A 49 -18.95 31.32 -14.45
C PRO A 49 -18.25 30.20 -13.66
N LEU A 50 -18.53 28.92 -14.00
CA LEU A 50 -17.96 27.78 -13.32
C LEU A 50 -16.46 27.68 -13.60
N THR A 51 -15.68 27.57 -12.53
CA THR A 51 -14.26 27.24 -12.55
C THR A 51 -13.99 25.78 -12.17
N MET A 52 -14.95 25.13 -11.50
CA MET A 52 -14.86 23.71 -11.13
C MET A 52 -16.17 22.99 -11.40
N LEU A 53 -16.09 21.87 -12.11
CA LEU A 53 -17.17 20.92 -12.27
C LEU A 53 -16.69 19.50 -11.96
N VAL A 54 -17.35 18.85 -11.01
CA VAL A 54 -17.16 17.43 -10.72
C VAL A 54 -18.48 16.73 -10.98
N CYS A 55 -18.54 15.91 -12.04
CA CYS A 55 -19.74 15.18 -12.45
C CYS A 55 -19.43 13.73 -12.85
N GLY A 56 -18.39 13.14 -12.28
CA GLY A 56 -18.08 11.71 -12.46
C GLY A 56 -19.19 10.79 -11.93
N ASN A 57 -19.24 9.55 -12.44
CA ASN A 57 -20.23 8.51 -12.14
C ASN A 57 -21.67 8.87 -12.58
N THR A 58 -21.82 9.77 -13.56
CA THR A 58 -23.08 10.16 -14.20
C THR A 58 -23.26 9.52 -15.58
N GLN A 59 -24.39 9.77 -16.25
CA GLN A 59 -24.64 9.39 -17.64
C GLN A 59 -24.23 10.47 -18.65
N VAL A 60 -23.47 11.49 -18.22
CA VAL A 60 -22.97 12.55 -19.09
C VAL A 60 -22.13 11.94 -20.21
N SER A 61 -22.43 12.32 -21.45
CA SER A 61 -21.68 11.88 -22.64
C SER A 61 -21.28 13.03 -23.57
N ASP A 62 -22.01 14.13 -23.51
CA ASP A 62 -21.78 15.33 -24.30
C ASP A 62 -21.18 16.45 -23.46
N LEU A 63 -20.00 16.93 -23.86
CA LEU A 63 -19.29 18.05 -23.22
C LEU A 63 -19.49 19.38 -23.96
N THR A 64 -20.23 19.41 -25.07
CA THR A 64 -20.50 20.62 -25.86
C THR A 64 -21.00 21.80 -25.03
N PRO A 65 -21.88 21.63 -24.02
CA PRO A 65 -22.31 22.73 -23.16
C PRO A 65 -21.18 23.43 -22.39
N LEU A 66 -20.02 22.77 -22.22
CA LEU A 66 -18.89 23.30 -21.47
C LEU A 66 -17.93 24.15 -22.31
N LYS A 67 -18.10 24.17 -23.64
CA LYS A 67 -17.18 24.84 -24.56
C LYS A 67 -17.02 26.33 -24.22
N GLY A 68 -15.78 26.75 -24.03
CA GLY A 68 -15.43 28.15 -23.74
C GLY A 68 -15.71 28.61 -22.30
N MET A 69 -16.15 27.72 -21.41
CA MET A 69 -16.32 28.05 -19.99
C MET A 69 -14.96 28.27 -19.29
N PRO A 70 -14.89 29.05 -18.20
CA PRO A 70 -13.65 29.34 -17.49
C PRO A 70 -13.22 28.20 -16.53
N LEU A 71 -13.51 26.94 -16.87
CA LEU A 71 -13.20 25.78 -16.04
C LEU A 71 -11.69 25.60 -15.94
N THR A 72 -11.19 25.48 -14.70
CA THR A 72 -9.81 25.08 -14.38
C THR A 72 -9.75 23.64 -13.89
N ILE A 73 -10.85 23.12 -13.33
CA ILE A 73 -10.95 21.74 -12.84
C ILE A 73 -12.20 21.07 -13.41
N LEU A 74 -12.02 19.95 -14.10
CA LEU A 74 -13.10 19.12 -14.61
C LEU A 74 -12.86 17.65 -14.25
N SER A 75 -13.86 17.02 -13.65
CA SER A 75 -13.90 15.56 -13.48
C SER A 75 -15.17 14.99 -14.08
N VAL A 76 -14.99 14.05 -15.01
CA VAL A 76 -16.00 13.26 -15.72
C VAL A 76 -15.68 11.76 -15.61
N ASP A 77 -15.00 11.35 -14.54
CA ASP A 77 -14.62 9.94 -14.34
C ASP A 77 -15.83 9.02 -14.38
N ASN A 78 -15.68 7.81 -14.92
CA ASN A 78 -16.73 6.79 -15.00
C ASN A 78 -18.02 7.30 -15.70
N THR A 79 -17.88 8.13 -16.72
CA THR A 79 -18.99 8.60 -17.56
C THR A 79 -18.87 8.06 -18.99
N PRO A 80 -19.97 7.98 -19.78
CA PRO A 80 -19.88 7.56 -21.18
C PRO A 80 -19.21 8.55 -22.16
N VAL A 81 -18.58 9.64 -21.68
CA VAL A 81 -17.86 10.64 -22.50
C VAL A 81 -16.83 9.95 -23.42
N SER A 82 -16.80 10.35 -24.69
CA SER A 82 -15.84 9.85 -25.67
C SER A 82 -15.10 10.94 -26.44
N ASP A 83 -15.68 12.14 -26.54
CA ASP A 83 -15.13 13.27 -27.27
C ASP A 83 -14.67 14.39 -26.32
N LEU A 84 -13.39 14.74 -26.41
CA LEU A 84 -12.78 15.85 -25.66
C LEU A 84 -12.66 17.14 -26.48
N THR A 85 -13.08 17.14 -27.76
CA THR A 85 -13.00 18.32 -28.64
C THR A 85 -13.64 19.59 -28.05
N PRO A 86 -14.78 19.53 -27.33
CA PRO A 86 -15.33 20.70 -26.67
C PRO A 86 -14.41 21.38 -25.65
N LEU A 87 -13.40 20.66 -25.15
CA LEU A 87 -12.45 21.16 -24.14
C LEU A 87 -11.24 21.89 -24.72
N ALA A 88 -11.02 21.82 -26.03
CA ALA A 88 -9.83 22.35 -26.68
C ALA A 88 -9.62 23.85 -26.37
N GLY A 89 -8.42 24.20 -25.92
CA GLY A 89 -8.04 25.58 -25.60
C GLY A 89 -8.60 26.14 -24.29
N MET A 90 -9.32 25.34 -23.50
CA MET A 90 -9.83 25.77 -22.19
C MET A 90 -8.70 25.90 -21.15
N PRO A 91 -8.86 26.72 -20.10
CA PRO A 91 -7.83 26.96 -19.09
C PRO A 91 -7.72 25.84 -18.02
N LEU A 92 -8.03 24.58 -18.40
CA LEU A 92 -8.00 23.44 -17.47
C LEU A 92 -6.57 23.17 -16.99
N THR A 93 -6.42 23.11 -15.66
CA THR A 93 -5.21 22.64 -14.98
C THR A 93 -5.36 21.22 -14.46
N ILE A 94 -6.60 20.77 -14.21
CA ILE A 94 -6.91 19.40 -13.78
C ILE A 94 -8.03 18.86 -14.65
N LEU A 95 -7.77 17.71 -15.28
CA LEU A 95 -8.77 16.92 -16.00
C LEU A 95 -8.75 15.48 -15.50
N TRP A 96 -9.88 15.00 -15.01
CA TRP A 96 -10.08 13.58 -14.70
C TRP A 96 -11.16 12.98 -15.60
N CYS A 97 -10.76 12.05 -16.45
CA CYS A 97 -11.59 11.32 -17.41
C CYS A 97 -11.27 9.82 -17.43
N HIS A 98 -10.87 9.24 -16.30
CA HIS A 98 -10.65 7.80 -16.13
C HIS A 98 -11.97 7.03 -16.17
N GLY A 99 -11.99 5.82 -16.75
CA GLY A 99 -13.20 5.01 -16.88
C GLY A 99 -14.22 5.59 -17.87
N THR A 100 -13.75 6.42 -18.81
CA THR A 100 -14.57 6.98 -19.89
C THR A 100 -14.38 6.18 -21.18
N LYS A 101 -15.03 6.60 -22.27
CA LYS A 101 -14.84 6.05 -23.62
C LYS A 101 -13.85 6.87 -24.45
N VAL A 102 -13.12 7.79 -23.82
CA VAL A 102 -12.12 8.62 -24.50
C VAL A 102 -10.99 7.74 -24.99
N THR A 103 -10.68 7.85 -26.28
CA THR A 103 -9.55 7.13 -26.90
C THR A 103 -8.49 8.08 -27.46
N GLU A 104 -8.83 9.35 -27.68
CA GLU A 104 -7.95 10.35 -28.30
C GLU A 104 -7.71 11.53 -27.35
N LEU A 105 -6.44 11.90 -27.17
CA LEU A 105 -6.03 13.04 -26.31
C LEU A 105 -5.57 14.26 -27.10
N SER A 106 -5.65 14.24 -28.44
CA SER A 106 -5.28 15.37 -29.29
C SER A 106 -5.95 16.71 -28.94
N PRO A 107 -7.21 16.78 -28.44
CA PRO A 107 -7.81 18.04 -27.99
C PRO A 107 -7.10 18.70 -26.80
N LEU A 108 -6.28 17.94 -26.05
CA LEU A 108 -5.57 18.43 -24.87
C LEU A 108 -4.25 19.14 -25.21
N ALA A 109 -3.83 19.13 -26.48
CA ALA A 109 -2.58 19.73 -26.91
C ALA A 109 -2.51 21.23 -26.58
N GLY A 110 -1.42 21.66 -25.94
CA GLY A 110 -1.17 23.06 -25.60
C GLY A 110 -1.95 23.61 -24.40
N MET A 111 -2.80 22.80 -23.76
CA MET A 111 -3.53 23.19 -22.55
C MET A 111 -2.60 23.25 -21.32
N PRO A 112 -2.87 24.12 -20.33
CA PRO A 112 -2.02 24.31 -19.15
C PRO A 112 -2.22 23.23 -18.08
N LEU A 113 -2.45 21.98 -18.50
CA LEU A 113 -2.75 20.86 -17.61
C LEU A 113 -1.56 20.58 -16.68
N GLN A 114 -1.85 20.45 -15.40
CA GLN A 114 -0.94 20.08 -14.32
C GLN A 114 -1.18 18.64 -13.86
N GLU A 115 -2.44 18.20 -13.90
CA GLU A 115 -2.84 16.84 -13.56
C GLU A 115 -3.84 16.30 -14.59
N LEU A 116 -3.53 15.11 -15.11
CA LEU A 116 -4.42 14.35 -15.99
C LEU A 116 -4.67 12.97 -15.38
N LYS A 117 -5.93 12.58 -15.25
CA LYS A 117 -6.33 11.17 -15.05
C LYS A 117 -7.09 10.70 -16.27
N CYS A 118 -6.64 9.63 -16.89
CA CYS A 118 -7.27 8.97 -18.04
C CYS A 118 -6.89 7.48 -18.01
N ASP A 119 -7.46 6.67 -18.90
CA ASP A 119 -7.14 5.24 -18.90
C ASP A 119 -5.67 4.98 -19.26
N PRO A 120 -4.97 4.06 -18.56
CA PRO A 120 -3.53 3.85 -18.76
C PRO A 120 -3.12 3.53 -20.20
N ALA A 121 -3.95 2.78 -20.93
CA ALA A 121 -3.71 2.46 -22.34
C ALA A 121 -3.74 3.72 -23.23
N VAL A 122 -4.71 4.61 -22.99
CA VAL A 122 -4.88 5.88 -23.71
C VAL A 122 -3.71 6.81 -23.42
N ALA A 123 -3.30 6.91 -22.14
CA ALA A 123 -2.14 7.69 -21.73
C ALA A 123 -0.86 7.22 -22.43
N ALA A 124 -0.64 5.90 -22.48
CA ALA A 124 0.54 5.30 -23.13
C ALA A 124 0.56 5.56 -24.64
N GLN A 125 -0.59 5.37 -25.32
CA GLN A 125 -0.75 5.66 -26.76
C GLN A 125 -0.42 7.11 -27.10
N HIS A 126 -0.73 8.05 -26.20
CA HIS A 126 -0.56 9.50 -26.41
C HIS A 126 0.65 10.09 -25.67
N ALA A 127 1.62 9.26 -25.26
CA ALA A 127 2.75 9.70 -24.44
C ALA A 127 3.56 10.85 -25.06
N ALA A 128 3.68 10.92 -26.39
CA ALA A 128 4.39 12.00 -27.09
C ALA A 128 3.68 13.35 -26.90
N LEU A 129 2.34 13.38 -27.05
CA LEU A 129 1.53 14.56 -26.80
C LEU A 129 1.65 14.99 -25.34
N LEU A 130 1.47 14.06 -24.41
CA LEU A 130 1.52 14.35 -22.98
C LEU A 130 2.90 14.87 -22.53
N ARG A 131 3.98 14.37 -23.16
CA ARG A 131 5.34 14.86 -22.91
C ARG A 131 5.55 16.29 -23.41
N GLY A 132 4.83 16.69 -24.46
CA GLY A 132 4.82 18.07 -24.96
C GLY A 132 4.17 19.06 -23.99
N THR A 133 3.30 18.59 -23.09
CA THR A 133 2.61 19.40 -22.07
C THR A 133 3.52 19.65 -20.87
N LYS A 134 4.37 20.68 -20.96
CA LYS A 134 5.41 20.98 -19.94
C LYS A 134 4.89 21.27 -18.53
N THR A 135 3.64 21.72 -18.40
CA THR A 135 3.00 22.01 -17.12
C THR A 135 2.57 20.74 -16.38
N LEU A 136 2.54 19.59 -17.06
CA LEU A 136 1.99 18.34 -16.55
C LEU A 136 2.92 17.75 -15.48
N ALA A 137 2.49 17.82 -14.23
CA ALA A 137 3.23 17.31 -13.07
C ALA A 137 2.81 15.88 -12.71
N LYS A 138 1.56 15.50 -13.01
CA LYS A 138 1.00 14.19 -12.68
C LYS A 138 0.15 13.61 -13.81
N ILE A 139 0.30 12.30 -14.02
CA ILE A 139 -0.48 11.50 -14.95
C ILE A 139 -0.90 10.23 -14.21
N ASN A 140 -2.21 9.98 -14.10
CA ASN A 140 -2.78 8.79 -13.45
C ASN A 140 -2.18 8.54 -12.06
N ASP A 141 -2.25 9.57 -11.21
CA ASP A 141 -1.73 9.59 -9.83
C ASP A 141 -0.22 9.35 -9.66
N THR A 142 0.51 9.24 -10.78
CA THR A 142 1.98 9.13 -10.83
C THR A 142 2.59 10.46 -11.25
N SER A 143 3.82 10.78 -10.83
CA SER A 143 4.50 11.97 -11.36
C SER A 143 4.78 11.80 -12.85
N ALA A 144 4.71 12.89 -13.63
CA ALA A 144 4.99 12.86 -15.06
C ALA A 144 6.38 12.26 -15.34
N ALA A 145 7.39 12.59 -14.52
CA ALA A 145 8.73 12.02 -14.60
C ALA A 145 8.75 10.49 -14.52
N LEU A 146 8.04 9.90 -13.55
CA LEU A 146 7.94 8.45 -13.40
C LEU A 146 7.12 7.81 -14.53
N PHE A 147 6.09 8.50 -15.01
CA PHE A 147 5.34 8.05 -16.17
C PHE A 147 6.24 7.97 -17.42
N TRP A 148 7.07 8.99 -17.69
CA TRP A 148 8.02 8.98 -18.82
C TRP A 148 9.01 7.82 -18.78
N MET A 149 9.51 7.48 -17.60
CA MET A 149 10.42 6.33 -17.44
C MET A 149 9.77 5.01 -17.87
N ARG A 150 8.44 4.88 -17.78
CA ARG A 150 7.69 3.68 -18.16
C ARG A 150 7.38 3.62 -19.65
N VAL A 151 7.25 4.76 -20.34
CA VAL A 151 6.74 4.86 -21.72
C VAL A 151 7.78 5.31 -22.77
N THR A 152 9.04 5.53 -22.41
CA THR A 152 10.10 5.95 -23.36
C THR A 152 10.60 4.76 -24.19
N PRO A 153 10.52 4.80 -25.55
CA PRO A 153 11.17 3.82 -26.40
C PRO A 153 12.70 4.02 -26.33
N GLY A 154 13.46 2.95 -26.03
CA GLY A 154 14.93 2.99 -26.00
C GLY A 154 15.57 2.89 -24.60
N SER A 155 14.80 2.93 -23.52
CA SER A 155 15.20 2.36 -22.21
C SER A 155 14.78 0.88 -22.07
N ALA A 156 14.33 0.28 -23.16
CA ALA A 156 14.04 -1.14 -23.30
C ALA A 156 15.31 -1.93 -23.67
N GLY A 157 16.24 -2.03 -22.72
CA GLY A 157 17.08 -3.22 -22.58
C GLY A 157 16.69 -3.83 -21.26
N ILE A 158 15.78 -4.80 -21.22
CA ILE A 158 16.12 -6.22 -21.30
C ILE A 158 14.82 -7.02 -21.60
N LEU A 159 14.94 -7.90 -22.59
CA LEU A 159 14.03 -8.92 -23.15
C LEU A 159 13.05 -8.50 -24.27
N PRO A 160 13.22 -9.08 -25.49
CA PRO A 160 12.11 -9.35 -26.40
C PRO A 160 11.56 -10.77 -26.22
N ALA A 161 10.41 -10.97 -26.86
CA ALA A 161 9.50 -12.09 -26.76
C ALA A 161 10.04 -13.47 -27.21
N SER A 162 9.39 -14.49 -26.64
CA SER A 162 9.27 -15.90 -27.03
C SER A 162 9.97 -16.41 -28.30
N GLY A 163 10.87 -17.38 -28.11
CA GLY A 163 11.33 -18.34 -29.13
C GLY A 163 12.47 -19.21 -28.61
N ARG A 164 12.19 -20.49 -28.26
CA ARG A 164 13.20 -21.49 -27.81
C ARG A 164 14.25 -21.76 -28.91
N PRO A 165 15.51 -22.13 -28.58
CA PRO A 165 15.81 -23.54 -28.27
C PRO A 165 16.76 -23.75 -27.07
N ALA A 166 16.80 -25.00 -26.59
CA ALA A 166 17.58 -25.45 -25.43
C ALA A 166 19.09 -25.30 -25.63
N ALA A 167 19.80 -24.79 -24.62
CA ALA A 167 21.23 -24.99 -24.43
C ALA A 167 21.65 -24.81 -22.95
N THR A 168 22.56 -25.69 -22.55
CA THR A 168 23.34 -25.93 -21.31
C THR A 168 23.59 -24.79 -20.29
N PRO A 169 23.82 -25.12 -19.00
CA PRO A 169 23.92 -24.16 -17.89
C PRO A 169 25.24 -23.34 -17.94
N PRO A 170 25.21 -22.03 -17.63
CA PRO A 170 26.44 -21.27 -17.46
C PRO A 170 26.93 -21.33 -16.00
N THR A 171 28.25 -21.47 -15.90
CA THR A 171 29.10 -21.41 -14.70
C THR A 171 28.93 -20.13 -13.88
N ALA A 172 29.12 -20.27 -12.57
CA ALA A 172 29.03 -19.23 -11.54
C ALA A 172 29.92 -18.00 -11.85
N GLY A 173 29.29 -16.88 -12.21
CA GLY A 173 29.90 -15.56 -12.26
C GLY A 173 29.36 -14.69 -11.12
N LYS A 174 30.27 -14.03 -10.36
CA LYS A 174 29.96 -13.09 -9.28
C LYS A 174 28.95 -12.02 -9.73
N MET A 175 27.83 -11.91 -9.01
CA MET A 175 26.87 -10.82 -9.17
C MET A 175 27.48 -9.48 -8.69
N PRO A 176 27.13 -8.34 -9.32
CA PRO A 176 27.57 -7.03 -8.87
C PRO A 176 26.90 -6.65 -7.55
N ALA A 177 27.68 -6.03 -6.65
CA ALA A 177 27.20 -5.53 -5.37
C ALA A 177 26.17 -4.39 -5.57
N LEU A 178 25.11 -4.41 -4.75
CA LEU A 178 24.19 -3.27 -4.60
C LEU A 178 24.99 -2.03 -4.16
N PRO A 179 24.60 -0.80 -4.57
CA PRO A 179 25.18 0.41 -4.02
C PRO A 179 25.01 0.40 -2.51
N GLY A 180 26.13 0.42 -1.79
CA GLY A 180 26.15 0.39 -0.34
C GLY A 180 25.46 1.62 0.27
N PRO A 181 24.93 1.50 1.50
CA PRO A 181 24.39 2.65 2.22
C PRO A 181 25.46 3.74 2.38
N THR A 182 25.05 5.00 2.29
CA THR A 182 25.87 6.16 2.69
C THR A 182 26.52 5.90 4.04
N THR A 183 27.84 6.03 4.10
CA THR A 183 28.79 5.58 5.15
C THR A 183 28.58 6.15 6.56
N ALA A 184 27.51 6.92 6.81
CA ALA A 184 27.32 7.64 8.07
C ALA A 184 26.82 6.78 9.25
N ASN A 185 26.21 5.60 9.03
CA ASN A 185 25.52 4.84 10.09
C ASN A 185 25.86 3.33 10.20
N VAL A 186 26.96 2.86 9.60
CA VAL A 186 27.37 1.43 9.64
C VAL A 186 28.11 1.08 10.95
N GLY A 187 27.70 1.69 12.07
CA GLY A 187 28.33 1.55 13.39
C GLY A 187 27.61 0.58 14.32
N VAL A 188 28.12 0.45 15.55
CA VAL A 188 27.44 -0.27 16.64
C VAL A 188 26.09 0.39 16.93
N ALA A 189 25.02 -0.37 17.14
CA ALA A 189 23.74 0.18 17.55
C ALA A 189 23.88 0.89 18.91
N ARG A 190 23.44 2.15 19.00
CA ARG A 190 23.58 3.00 20.19
C ARG A 190 22.22 3.54 20.61
N THR A 191 21.86 3.32 21.86
CA THR A 191 20.58 3.72 22.44
C THR A 191 20.24 5.17 22.06
N GLY A 192 19.02 5.40 21.54
CA GLY A 192 18.56 6.72 21.12
C GLY A 192 18.97 7.15 19.70
N GLN A 193 19.79 6.36 18.98
CA GLN A 193 20.20 6.64 17.60
C GLN A 193 19.64 5.59 16.63
N PRO A 194 19.32 5.94 15.37
CA PRO A 194 18.96 4.94 14.37
C PRO A 194 20.11 3.97 14.10
N PHE A 195 19.79 2.74 13.73
CA PHE A 195 20.74 1.70 13.37
C PHE A 195 20.56 1.31 11.90
N VAL A 196 21.66 1.02 11.20
CA VAL A 196 21.62 0.46 9.84
C VAL A 196 22.36 -0.89 9.85
N SER A 197 21.64 -1.97 9.54
CA SER A 197 22.23 -3.32 9.54
C SER A 197 23.21 -3.54 8.38
N SER A 198 23.97 -4.64 8.40
CA SER A 198 24.87 -5.02 7.28
C SER A 198 24.17 -5.23 5.95
N VAL A 199 22.84 -5.39 5.95
CA VAL A 199 22.04 -5.57 4.74
C VAL A 199 21.26 -4.31 4.36
N GLY A 200 21.64 -3.16 4.95
CA GLY A 200 21.04 -1.86 4.63
C GLY A 200 19.63 -1.66 5.18
N MET A 201 19.23 -2.39 6.22
CA MET A 201 17.95 -2.13 6.90
C MET A 201 18.09 -0.90 7.78
N GLU A 202 17.34 0.16 7.48
CA GLU A 202 17.15 1.29 8.38
C GLU A 202 16.27 0.87 9.55
N MET A 203 16.72 1.08 10.78
CA MET A 203 16.01 0.69 11.98
C MET A 203 15.97 1.87 12.98
N PRO A 204 14.89 2.67 13.03
CA PRO A 204 14.74 3.70 14.07
C PRO A 204 14.74 3.09 15.48
N TYR A 205 15.30 3.83 16.43
CA TYR A 205 15.22 3.48 17.85
C TYR A 205 13.84 3.83 18.42
N ILE A 206 13.21 2.84 19.03
CA ILE A 206 11.92 2.92 19.69
C ILE A 206 12.17 2.99 21.21
N PRO A 207 11.81 4.08 21.89
CA PRO A 207 12.04 4.21 23.33
C PRO A 207 11.14 3.27 24.12
N PRO A 208 11.52 2.88 25.35
CA PRO A 208 10.60 2.20 26.25
C PRO A 208 9.41 3.11 26.60
N GLY A 209 8.28 2.51 26.96
CA GLY A 209 7.11 3.25 27.38
C GLY A 209 5.89 2.37 27.61
N GLU A 210 4.79 3.00 28.00
CA GLU A 210 3.52 2.35 28.30
C GLU A 210 2.47 2.70 27.25
N PHE A 211 1.54 1.77 27.04
CA PHE A 211 0.39 1.96 26.15
C PHE A 211 -0.79 1.09 26.57
N LEU A 212 -1.98 1.35 26.04
CA LEU A 212 -3.11 0.43 26.14
C LEU A 212 -3.04 -0.55 24.96
N MET A 213 -2.88 -1.83 25.28
CA MET A 213 -2.81 -2.92 24.30
C MET A 213 -4.20 -3.54 24.12
N GLY A 214 -4.57 -3.84 22.87
CA GLY A 214 -5.86 -4.42 22.51
C GLY A 214 -6.88 -3.38 22.02
N SER A 215 -8.12 -3.82 21.82
CA SER A 215 -9.21 -3.02 21.23
C SER A 215 -10.38 -2.87 22.20
N THR A 216 -11.12 -1.77 22.08
CA THR A 216 -12.37 -1.60 22.84
C THR A 216 -13.52 -2.38 22.19
N PRO A 217 -14.60 -2.68 22.93
CA PRO A 217 -15.82 -3.24 22.34
C PRO A 217 -16.35 -2.42 21.16
N GLU A 218 -16.28 -1.09 21.23
CA GLU A 218 -16.72 -0.18 20.17
C GLU A 218 -15.81 -0.29 18.94
N GLU A 219 -14.50 -0.41 19.13
CA GLU A 219 -13.55 -0.63 18.03
C GLU A 219 -13.81 -1.97 17.33
N ARG A 220 -14.08 -3.04 18.08
CA ARG A 220 -14.44 -4.35 17.53
C ARG A 220 -15.76 -4.31 16.77
N ALA A 221 -16.77 -3.62 17.31
CA ALA A 221 -18.05 -3.44 16.65
C ALA A 221 -17.88 -2.66 15.32
N TRP A 222 -17.08 -1.58 15.34
CA TRP A 222 -16.71 -0.85 14.14
C TRP A 222 -15.99 -1.74 13.12
N ALA A 223 -15.04 -2.55 13.56
CA ALA A 223 -14.31 -3.47 12.69
C ALA A 223 -15.22 -4.49 12.00
N ASN A 224 -16.17 -5.06 12.74
CA ASN A 224 -17.16 -5.99 12.20
C ASN A 224 -18.05 -5.32 11.14
N ALA A 225 -18.48 -4.08 11.40
CA ALA A 225 -19.25 -3.29 10.44
C ALA A 225 -18.43 -2.91 9.18
N ASN A 226 -17.10 -3.03 9.22
CA ASN A 226 -16.18 -2.66 8.14
C ASN A 226 -15.40 -3.87 7.59
N GLY A 227 -16.05 -5.03 7.53
CA GLY A 227 -15.56 -6.21 6.80
C GLY A 227 -14.58 -7.10 7.56
N CYS A 228 -14.33 -6.86 8.84
CA CYS A 228 -13.66 -7.85 9.68
C CYS A 228 -14.66 -8.91 10.13
N GLU A 229 -14.28 -10.19 10.07
CA GLU A 229 -15.15 -11.24 10.59
C GLU A 229 -15.24 -11.17 12.12
N ALA A 230 -16.44 -11.41 12.66
CA ALA A 230 -16.68 -11.41 14.11
C ALA A 230 -15.77 -12.41 14.86
N ALA A 231 -15.42 -13.54 14.23
CA ALA A 231 -14.49 -14.50 14.79
C ALA A 231 -13.07 -13.94 14.93
N ASN A 232 -12.65 -13.02 14.05
CA ASN A 232 -11.34 -12.37 14.14
C ASN A 232 -11.33 -11.32 15.24
N THR A 233 -12.37 -10.49 15.35
CA THR A 233 -12.44 -9.48 16.42
C THR A 233 -12.64 -10.10 17.79
N ALA A 234 -13.33 -11.25 17.90
CA ALA A 234 -13.45 -11.99 19.16
C ALA A 234 -12.09 -12.40 19.74
N ARG A 235 -11.11 -12.70 18.88
CA ARG A 235 -9.75 -13.08 19.28
C ARG A 235 -8.88 -11.89 19.71
N GLU A 236 -9.37 -10.65 19.58
CA GLU A 236 -8.65 -9.47 20.11
C GLU A 236 -8.69 -9.41 21.64
N GLY A 237 -9.57 -10.19 22.26
CA GLY A 237 -9.65 -10.40 23.70
C GLY A 237 -10.44 -9.34 24.46
N GLU A 238 -10.12 -9.19 25.74
CA GLU A 238 -10.76 -8.26 26.67
C GLU A 238 -10.49 -6.79 26.31
N ALA A 239 -11.04 -5.87 27.11
CA ALA A 239 -10.84 -4.43 26.91
C ALA A 239 -9.35 -4.04 26.97
N PRO A 240 -8.96 -2.90 26.37
CA PRO A 240 -7.55 -2.52 26.29
C PRO A 240 -6.92 -2.41 27.68
N ARG A 241 -5.73 -2.99 27.82
CA ARG A 241 -5.03 -3.08 29.11
C ARG A 241 -3.70 -2.35 29.09
N LYS A 242 -3.34 -1.74 30.22
CA LYS A 242 -2.01 -1.13 30.38
C LYS A 242 -0.93 -2.18 30.17
N THR A 243 0.02 -1.87 29.30
CA THR A 243 1.12 -2.73 28.90
C THR A 243 2.39 -1.90 28.78
N ALA A 244 3.51 -2.42 29.27
CA ALA A 244 4.80 -1.76 29.25
C ALA A 244 5.81 -2.43 28.31
N VAL A 245 6.36 -1.65 27.38
CA VAL A 245 7.60 -1.97 26.69
C VAL A 245 8.75 -1.43 27.54
N LYS A 246 9.38 -2.31 28.32
CA LYS A 246 10.34 -1.95 29.38
C LYS A 246 11.73 -1.54 28.87
N GLN A 247 12.13 -2.06 27.71
CA GLN A 247 13.42 -1.76 27.10
C GLN A 247 13.20 -1.22 25.69
N GLY A 248 13.98 -0.20 25.33
CA GLY A 248 13.96 0.28 23.96
C GLY A 248 14.64 -0.70 23.02
N PHE A 249 14.31 -0.58 21.74
CA PHE A 249 14.77 -1.49 20.69
C PHE A 249 14.88 -0.76 19.36
N TRP A 250 15.54 -1.35 18.38
CA TRP A 250 15.50 -0.88 16.99
C TRP A 250 14.56 -1.75 16.20
N LEU A 251 13.61 -1.16 15.49
CA LEU A 251 12.68 -1.90 14.64
C LEU A 251 12.93 -1.54 13.19
N GLY A 252 12.89 -2.52 12.30
CA GLY A 252 12.94 -2.30 10.85
C GLY A 252 11.92 -1.25 10.46
N LYS A 253 12.40 -0.18 9.80
CA LYS A 253 11.56 0.90 9.27
C LYS A 253 10.47 0.35 8.36
N THR A 254 10.79 -0.72 7.64
CA THR A 254 9.91 -1.42 6.72
C THR A 254 9.89 -2.91 7.06
N GLU A 255 9.00 -3.65 6.40
CA GLU A 255 9.12 -5.09 6.26
C GLU A 255 10.46 -5.47 5.59
N VAL A 256 10.87 -6.72 5.77
CA VAL A 256 12.02 -7.28 5.05
C VAL A 256 11.71 -7.28 3.56
N THR A 257 12.65 -6.76 2.79
CA THR A 257 12.49 -6.64 1.34
C THR A 257 12.98 -7.90 0.62
N VAL A 258 12.49 -8.11 -0.61
CA VAL A 258 12.98 -9.14 -1.52
C VAL A 258 14.50 -9.03 -1.75
N GLY A 259 15.04 -7.81 -1.85
CA GLY A 259 16.47 -7.58 -2.02
C GLY A 259 17.28 -8.06 -0.80
N GLN A 260 16.82 -7.73 0.40
CA GLN A 260 17.44 -8.21 1.65
C GLN A 260 17.30 -9.73 1.80
N TRP A 261 16.15 -10.29 1.44
CA TRP A 261 15.91 -11.73 1.45
C TRP A 261 16.84 -12.48 0.49
N LYS A 262 17.07 -11.95 -0.72
CA LYS A 262 18.01 -12.52 -1.69
C LYS A 262 19.44 -12.59 -1.14
N LEU A 263 19.88 -11.61 -0.35
CA LEU A 263 21.20 -11.65 0.30
C LEU A 263 21.30 -12.82 1.29
N PHE A 264 20.25 -13.08 2.06
CA PHE A 264 20.18 -14.22 2.97
C PHE A 264 20.23 -15.55 2.21
N VAL A 265 19.38 -15.72 1.20
CA VAL A 265 19.36 -16.96 0.39
C VAL A 265 20.69 -17.17 -0.32
N ALA A 266 21.29 -16.14 -0.90
CA ALA A 266 22.58 -16.24 -1.57
C ALA A 266 23.73 -16.62 -0.60
N ALA A 267 23.67 -16.15 0.65
CA ALA A 267 24.70 -16.42 1.64
C ALA A 267 24.61 -17.82 2.28
N THR A 268 23.42 -18.42 2.29
CA THR A 268 23.13 -19.62 3.09
C THR A 268 22.65 -20.81 2.27
N GLY A 269 22.20 -20.59 1.03
CA GLY A 269 21.51 -21.61 0.24
C GLY A 269 20.13 -21.98 0.80
N TYR A 270 19.52 -21.10 1.61
CA TYR A 270 18.26 -21.38 2.29
C TYR A 270 17.12 -21.72 1.32
N VAL A 271 16.35 -22.74 1.66
CA VAL A 271 15.13 -23.16 0.95
C VAL A 271 13.95 -22.97 1.91
N THR A 272 12.94 -22.19 1.48
CA THR A 272 11.82 -21.86 2.36
C THR A 272 10.89 -23.04 2.59
N ASP A 273 10.05 -22.95 3.62
CA ASP A 273 9.02 -23.96 3.87
C ASP A 273 8.03 -24.09 2.70
N GLY A 274 7.68 -22.98 2.04
CA GLY A 274 6.88 -23.03 0.80
C GLY A 274 7.57 -23.77 -0.33
N GLU A 275 8.88 -23.52 -0.52
CA GLU A 275 9.67 -24.23 -1.54
C GLU A 275 9.81 -25.73 -1.22
N LYS A 276 10.01 -26.11 0.05
CA LYS A 276 10.05 -27.52 0.47
C LYS A 276 8.71 -28.24 0.26
N LYS A 277 7.60 -27.56 0.52
CA LYS A 277 6.24 -28.08 0.31
C LYS A 277 5.85 -28.15 -1.16
N GLY A 278 6.52 -27.35 -2.01
CA GLY A 278 6.22 -27.24 -3.44
C GLY A 278 5.04 -26.33 -3.75
N HIS A 279 4.46 -25.63 -2.76
CA HIS A 279 3.37 -24.68 -2.94
C HIS A 279 3.35 -23.63 -1.82
N SER A 280 2.64 -22.55 -2.08
CA SER A 280 2.26 -21.53 -1.10
C SER A 280 0.77 -21.24 -1.21
N ASP A 281 0.14 -20.90 -0.08
CA ASP A 281 -1.26 -20.49 -0.07
C ASP A 281 -1.40 -19.11 -0.69
N TYR A 282 -2.27 -19.01 -1.69
CA TYR A 282 -2.52 -17.80 -2.44
C TYR A 282 -3.75 -17.04 -1.91
N SER A 283 -3.61 -15.73 -1.80
CA SER A 283 -4.65 -14.78 -1.39
C SER A 283 -5.38 -14.26 -2.64
N PRO A 284 -6.53 -14.83 -3.02
CA PRO A 284 -7.15 -14.54 -4.31
C PRO A 284 -7.68 -13.11 -4.44
N LYS A 285 -7.74 -12.59 -5.67
CA LYS A 285 -8.49 -11.36 -6.00
C LYS A 285 -9.45 -11.69 -7.15
N GLY A 286 -10.72 -11.30 -7.00
CA GLY A 286 -11.75 -11.49 -8.03
C GLY A 286 -12.81 -12.56 -7.70
N ALA A 287 -13.95 -12.47 -8.38
CA ALA A 287 -15.09 -13.34 -8.15
C ALA A 287 -14.78 -14.81 -8.51
N GLY A 288 -15.06 -15.73 -7.58
CA GLY A 288 -14.92 -17.17 -7.81
C GLY A 288 -13.55 -17.77 -7.47
N GLN A 289 -12.55 -16.95 -7.15
CA GLN A 289 -11.27 -17.46 -6.65
C GLN A 289 -11.33 -17.75 -5.14
N LYS A 290 -10.75 -18.89 -4.73
CA LYS A 290 -10.72 -19.34 -3.33
C LYS A 290 -9.29 -19.35 -2.80
N TRP A 291 -9.18 -19.08 -1.51
CA TRP A 291 -7.96 -19.34 -0.75
C TRP A 291 -7.54 -20.80 -0.91
N GLY A 292 -6.25 -21.03 -1.13
CA GLY A 292 -5.70 -22.38 -1.22
C GLY A 292 -4.30 -22.44 -1.80
N PRO A 293 -3.72 -23.65 -1.82
CA PRO A 293 -2.36 -23.88 -2.30
C PRO A 293 -2.28 -23.65 -3.81
N VAL A 294 -1.19 -23.00 -4.23
CA VAL A 294 -0.81 -22.89 -5.64
C VAL A 294 0.55 -23.55 -5.83
N ASP A 295 0.58 -24.58 -6.67
CA ASP A 295 1.80 -25.32 -6.99
C ASP A 295 2.89 -24.40 -7.56
N GLY A 296 4.10 -24.54 -7.04
CA GLY A 296 5.27 -23.74 -7.40
C GLY A 296 5.28 -22.32 -6.82
N ALA A 297 4.19 -21.84 -6.22
CA ALA A 297 4.16 -20.52 -5.60
C ALA A 297 5.15 -20.45 -4.42
N SER A 298 5.90 -19.35 -4.35
CA SER A 298 6.92 -19.11 -3.32
C SER A 298 7.31 -17.63 -3.29
N TRP A 299 8.27 -17.25 -2.44
CA TRP A 299 8.81 -15.88 -2.40
C TRP A 299 9.43 -15.42 -3.75
N LYS A 300 9.82 -16.36 -4.63
CA LYS A 300 10.35 -16.06 -5.97
C LYS A 300 9.26 -15.67 -6.95
N ASP A 301 8.11 -16.32 -6.83
CA ASP A 301 6.90 -16.07 -7.63
C ASP A 301 5.68 -16.39 -6.76
N PRO A 302 5.08 -15.39 -6.10
CA PRO A 302 3.92 -15.60 -5.24
C PRO A 302 2.61 -15.87 -6.00
N ASN A 303 2.67 -16.02 -7.33
CA ASN A 303 1.52 -16.13 -8.22
C ASN A 303 0.67 -14.83 -8.31
N PHE A 304 1.31 -13.66 -8.15
CA PHE A 304 0.63 -12.35 -8.31
C PHE A 304 0.46 -11.91 -9.76
N GLY A 305 0.94 -12.69 -10.74
CA GLY A 305 0.96 -12.28 -12.15
C GLY A 305 2.04 -11.24 -12.49
N PHE A 306 2.89 -10.88 -11.53
CA PHE A 306 4.08 -10.05 -11.73
C PHE A 306 5.23 -10.48 -10.80
N LYS A 307 6.46 -10.16 -11.20
CA LYS A 307 7.66 -10.46 -10.40
C LYS A 307 7.89 -9.39 -9.35
N LEU A 308 8.13 -9.82 -8.12
CA LEU A 308 8.55 -8.92 -7.06
C LEU A 308 9.95 -8.37 -7.33
N LYS A 309 10.06 -7.04 -7.26
CA LYS A 309 11.35 -6.32 -7.32
C LYS A 309 12.00 -6.27 -5.95
N ASP A 310 13.30 -5.97 -5.91
CA ASP A 310 14.11 -5.95 -4.68
C ASP A 310 13.57 -5.03 -3.58
N ASN A 311 12.76 -4.03 -3.92
CA ASN A 311 12.16 -3.09 -2.99
C ASN A 311 10.71 -3.44 -2.57
N HIS A 312 10.16 -4.58 -2.98
CA HIS A 312 8.89 -5.07 -2.43
C HIS A 312 9.13 -5.79 -1.11
N ALA A 313 8.09 -5.81 -0.26
CA ALA A 313 8.06 -6.71 0.88
C ALA A 313 8.19 -8.16 0.40
N VAL A 314 9.01 -8.96 1.08
CA VAL A 314 9.06 -10.39 0.79
C VAL A 314 7.77 -11.04 1.32
N SER A 315 7.16 -11.89 0.48
CA SER A 315 5.93 -12.62 0.80
C SER A 315 6.13 -14.14 0.66
N CYS A 316 5.10 -14.92 0.99
CA CYS A 316 5.19 -16.39 1.03
C CYS A 316 6.25 -16.89 2.02
N ILE A 317 6.43 -16.17 3.13
CA ILE A 317 7.42 -16.47 4.16
C ILE A 317 6.72 -17.06 5.38
N SER A 318 7.19 -18.22 5.84
CA SER A 318 6.74 -18.84 7.09
C SER A 318 7.38 -18.19 8.31
N TRP A 319 6.86 -18.47 9.50
CA TRP A 319 7.51 -18.01 10.73
C TRP A 319 8.90 -18.64 10.89
N ASN A 320 9.06 -19.92 10.53
CA ASN A 320 10.36 -20.59 10.58
C ASN A 320 11.37 -19.92 9.63
N ASP A 321 10.92 -19.54 8.44
CA ASP A 321 11.72 -18.82 7.45
C ASP A 321 12.17 -17.45 8.00
N ALA A 322 11.26 -16.71 8.62
CA ALA A 322 11.52 -15.41 9.22
C ALA A 322 12.51 -15.49 10.41
N VAL A 323 12.38 -16.53 11.25
CA VAL A 323 13.32 -16.79 12.35
C VAL A 323 14.71 -17.18 11.83
N ALA A 324 14.79 -17.97 10.76
CA ALA A 324 16.06 -18.32 10.14
C ALA A 324 16.78 -17.08 9.59
N PHE A 325 16.04 -16.15 8.97
CA PHE A 325 16.58 -14.86 8.55
C PHE A 325 17.12 -14.04 9.74
N CYS A 326 16.33 -13.96 10.83
CA CYS A 326 16.76 -13.27 12.04
C CYS A 326 18.04 -13.87 12.62
N ALA A 327 18.15 -15.21 12.70
CA ALA A 327 19.33 -15.89 13.21
C ALA A 327 20.58 -15.62 12.35
N TRP A 328 20.45 -15.68 11.03
CA TRP A 328 21.54 -15.33 10.11
C TRP A 328 22.00 -13.89 10.27
N LEU A 329 21.07 -12.94 10.35
CA LEU A 329 21.41 -11.54 10.53
C LEU A 329 22.02 -11.32 11.92
N ASN A 330 21.49 -11.96 12.97
CA ASN A 330 22.04 -11.92 14.32
C ASN A 330 23.52 -12.31 14.33
N ASP A 331 23.87 -13.44 13.73
CA ASP A 331 25.25 -13.93 13.69
C ASP A 331 26.18 -12.94 12.98
N ARG A 332 25.72 -12.32 11.88
CA ARG A 332 26.49 -11.31 11.14
C ARG A 332 26.69 -10.05 11.97
N GLU A 333 25.66 -9.56 12.64
CA GLU A 333 25.74 -8.36 13.46
C GLU A 333 26.57 -8.59 14.73
N ALA A 334 26.42 -9.74 15.39
CA ALA A 334 27.16 -10.14 16.58
C ALA A 334 28.66 -10.33 16.30
N LYS A 335 29.02 -11.05 15.23
CA LYS A 335 30.43 -11.24 14.81
C LYS A 335 31.10 -9.91 14.45
N ALA A 336 30.33 -8.95 13.95
CA ALA A 336 30.81 -7.60 13.66
C ALA A 336 30.87 -6.70 14.92
N GLY A 337 30.47 -7.19 16.09
CA GLY A 337 30.42 -6.40 17.32
C GLY A 337 29.42 -5.24 17.28
N ARG A 338 28.39 -5.32 16.44
CA ARG A 338 27.44 -4.21 16.20
C ARG A 338 26.19 -4.25 17.07
N LEU A 339 26.00 -5.32 17.84
CA LEU A 339 24.88 -5.47 18.77
C LEU A 339 25.30 -5.06 20.19
N PRO A 340 24.44 -4.33 20.93
CA PRO A 340 24.66 -4.08 22.34
C PRO A 340 24.69 -5.38 23.17
N PRO A 341 25.37 -5.41 24.32
CA PRO A 341 25.34 -6.55 25.22
C PRO A 341 23.90 -6.94 25.61
N GLY A 342 23.56 -8.22 25.48
CA GLY A 342 22.21 -8.74 25.78
C GLY A 342 21.15 -8.47 24.70
N TYR A 343 21.53 -7.88 23.55
CA TYR A 343 20.62 -7.64 22.43
C TYR A 343 20.88 -8.64 21.30
N LYS A 344 19.81 -9.02 20.61
CA LYS A 344 19.81 -9.92 19.45
C LYS A 344 18.92 -9.40 18.34
N VAL A 345 19.20 -9.85 17.12
CA VAL A 345 18.28 -9.71 15.99
C VAL A 345 17.20 -10.79 16.11
N ARG A 346 15.92 -10.41 16.15
CA ARG A 346 14.77 -11.31 16.29
C ARG A 346 13.49 -10.70 15.72
N LEU A 347 12.41 -11.49 15.70
CA LEU A 347 11.07 -10.98 15.48
C LEU A 347 10.62 -10.11 16.69
N PRO A 348 9.77 -9.09 16.45
CA PRO A 348 9.17 -8.34 17.54
C PRO A 348 8.22 -9.23 18.34
N THR A 349 8.08 -8.97 19.64
CA THR A 349 6.93 -9.49 20.37
C THR A 349 5.65 -8.82 19.87
N GLU A 350 4.50 -9.42 20.15
CA GLU A 350 3.20 -8.85 19.84
C GLU A 350 3.02 -7.47 20.50
N ALA A 351 3.46 -7.33 21.76
CA ALA A 351 3.44 -6.05 22.49
C ALA A 351 4.39 -5.01 21.89
N GLU A 352 5.62 -5.39 21.53
CA GLU A 352 6.59 -4.50 20.88
C GLU A 352 6.05 -4.01 19.52
N TRP A 353 5.42 -4.90 18.75
CA TRP A 353 4.82 -4.57 17.47
C TRP A 353 3.66 -3.58 17.63
N GLU A 354 2.70 -3.84 18.53
CA GLU A 354 1.54 -2.96 18.71
C GLU A 354 1.94 -1.59 19.27
N TYR A 355 2.87 -1.57 20.23
CA TYR A 355 3.44 -0.34 20.76
C TYR A 355 4.09 0.51 19.65
N ALA A 356 4.92 -0.13 18.83
CA ALA A 356 5.59 0.51 17.71
C ALA A 356 4.60 0.99 16.65
N CYS A 357 3.55 0.22 16.34
CA CYS A 357 2.50 0.58 15.40
C CYS A 357 1.78 1.85 15.88
N ARG A 358 1.30 1.85 17.12
CA ARG A 358 0.56 2.95 17.73
C ARG A 358 1.36 4.25 17.83
N ALA A 359 2.67 4.15 18.04
CA ALA A 359 3.60 5.29 18.12
C ALA A 359 3.09 6.45 19.01
N GLY A 360 2.51 6.08 20.16
CA GLY A 360 1.97 7.00 21.16
C GLY A 360 0.50 7.38 20.98
N LYS A 361 -0.23 6.82 20.02
CA LYS A 361 -1.69 6.99 19.90
C LYS A 361 -2.49 5.84 20.50
N GLN A 362 -3.65 6.17 21.04
CA GLN A 362 -4.67 5.21 21.49
C GLN A 362 -5.89 5.28 20.58
N THR A 363 -5.65 5.09 19.29
CA THR A 363 -6.66 5.17 18.23
C THR A 363 -6.65 3.90 17.38
N LYS A 364 -7.74 3.64 16.62
CA LYS A 364 -7.86 2.44 15.76
C LYS A 364 -6.68 2.29 14.79
N PHE A 365 -6.25 3.41 14.21
CA PHE A 365 -5.11 3.48 13.29
C PHE A 365 -4.01 4.36 13.87
N TRP A 366 -2.76 4.15 13.44
CA TRP A 366 -1.65 4.97 13.92
C TRP A 366 -1.71 6.43 13.43
N TRP A 367 -2.54 6.74 12.43
CA TRP A 367 -2.82 8.10 11.99
C TRP A 367 -4.00 8.76 12.74
N GLY A 368 -4.94 8.00 13.30
CA GLY A 368 -6.10 8.53 14.01
C GLY A 368 -7.29 7.57 14.06
N GLU A 369 -8.48 8.13 14.28
CA GLU A 369 -9.74 7.38 14.46
C GLU A 369 -10.45 7.03 13.15
N ARG A 370 -10.31 7.91 12.15
CA ARG A 370 -11.05 7.83 10.89
C ARG A 370 -10.25 7.04 9.87
N ARG A 371 -10.94 6.14 9.16
CA ARG A 371 -10.30 5.31 8.14
C ARG A 371 -9.87 6.15 6.95
N GLU A 372 -10.66 7.13 6.56
CA GLU A 372 -10.47 7.97 5.37
C GLU A 372 -9.20 8.83 5.47
N ASP A 373 -8.74 9.14 6.69
CA ASP A 373 -7.47 9.82 6.91
C ASP A 373 -6.25 8.93 6.56
N GLY A 374 -6.49 7.63 6.35
CA GLY A 374 -5.54 6.61 5.93
C GLY A 374 -5.36 6.51 4.41
N ASP A 375 -6.15 7.21 3.61
CA ASP A 375 -6.05 7.10 2.16
C ASP A 375 -4.65 7.56 1.68
N ASN A 376 -4.01 6.75 0.85
CA ASN A 376 -2.60 6.90 0.48
C ASN A 376 -1.60 6.80 1.66
N ARG A 377 -1.90 6.01 2.70
CA ARG A 377 -0.96 5.69 3.79
C ARG A 377 -0.70 4.20 3.99
N LEU A 378 -1.50 3.33 3.37
CA LEU A 378 -1.39 1.88 3.45
C LEU A 378 -1.81 1.21 2.13
N ASN A 379 -1.33 -0.01 1.95
CA ASN A 379 -1.74 -0.94 0.90
C ASN A 379 -2.77 -1.95 1.47
N TRP A 380 -3.97 -2.07 0.93
CA TRP A 380 -5.06 -2.85 1.49
C TRP A 380 -6.01 -3.36 0.38
N SER A 381 -7.11 -4.02 0.73
CA SER A 381 -8.04 -4.57 -0.29
C SER A 381 -8.80 -3.53 -1.11
N GLY A 382 -8.74 -2.26 -0.74
CA GLY A 382 -9.45 -1.19 -1.42
C GLY A 382 -8.71 -0.68 -2.63
N LYS A 383 -9.44 -0.50 -3.73
CA LYS A 383 -8.95 -0.16 -5.07
C LYS A 383 -8.24 1.20 -5.19
N GLU A 384 -8.04 1.92 -4.09
CA GLU A 384 -7.59 3.32 -4.09
C GLU A 384 -6.07 3.49 -3.93
N ASP A 385 -5.33 2.43 -3.59
CA ASP A 385 -3.88 2.51 -3.35
C ASP A 385 -3.00 2.12 -4.55
N SER A 386 -3.60 1.82 -5.70
CA SER A 386 -2.96 1.41 -6.97
C SER A 386 -2.19 0.08 -6.91
N PHE A 387 -2.26 -0.69 -5.82
CA PHE A 387 -1.60 -1.99 -5.71
C PHE A 387 -2.61 -3.11 -5.50
N GLU A 388 -2.63 -4.07 -6.43
CA GLU A 388 -3.53 -5.22 -6.31
C GLU A 388 -3.08 -6.25 -5.27
N PHE A 389 -1.75 -6.37 -5.10
CA PHE A 389 -1.06 -7.27 -4.18
C PHE A 389 -0.03 -6.48 -3.37
N VAL A 390 1.12 -7.08 -3.01
CA VAL A 390 2.19 -6.37 -2.30
C VAL A 390 2.71 -5.15 -3.08
N SER A 391 3.04 -4.10 -2.34
CA SER A 391 3.60 -2.85 -2.87
C SER A 391 5.09 -2.74 -2.51
N PRO A 392 5.84 -1.81 -3.14
CA PRO A 392 7.16 -1.44 -2.66
C PRO A 392 7.09 -1.00 -1.19
N VAL A 393 8.04 -1.43 -0.37
CA VAL A 393 8.10 -0.94 1.01
C VAL A 393 8.31 0.57 1.06
N ASP A 394 7.74 1.21 2.07
CA ASP A 394 7.77 2.65 2.27
C ASP A 394 7.30 3.42 1.03
N ASN A 395 6.29 2.88 0.31
CA ASN A 395 5.77 3.49 -0.91
C ASN A 395 5.17 4.88 -0.63
N TYR A 396 4.44 5.02 0.47
CA TYR A 396 3.72 6.24 0.83
C TYR A 396 4.62 7.31 1.48
N LYS A 397 5.91 7.01 1.68
CA LYS A 397 6.93 7.92 2.22
C LYS A 397 6.45 8.55 3.53
N THR A 398 6.73 9.84 3.74
CA THR A 398 6.41 10.57 4.96
C THR A 398 4.93 10.50 5.35
N ARG A 399 4.01 10.28 4.40
CA ARG A 399 2.57 10.17 4.68
C ARG A 399 2.16 8.83 5.27
N GLY A 400 2.85 7.75 4.91
CA GLY A 400 2.61 6.39 5.43
C GLY A 400 3.53 5.97 6.57
N ARG A 401 4.33 6.90 7.12
CA ARG A 401 5.17 6.65 8.28
C ARG A 401 4.50 7.15 9.56
N ASN A 402 4.48 6.32 10.60
CA ASN A 402 4.00 6.75 11.91
C ASN A 402 5.01 7.66 12.64
N LYS A 403 4.70 8.08 13.88
CA LYS A 403 5.54 9.02 14.64
C LYS A 403 6.97 8.49 14.92
N PHE A 404 7.16 7.17 14.94
CA PHE A 404 8.49 6.57 15.06
C PHE A 404 9.23 6.41 13.72
N GLY A 405 8.63 6.86 12.62
CA GLY A 405 9.20 6.78 11.28
C GLY A 405 9.00 5.43 10.60
N LEU A 406 8.21 4.52 11.19
CA LEU A 406 7.94 3.18 10.67
C LEU A 406 6.90 3.26 9.56
N ALA A 407 7.21 2.68 8.41
CA ALA A 407 6.33 2.56 7.26
C ALA A 407 5.57 1.22 7.30
N ASP A 408 4.40 1.23 6.64
CA ASP A 408 3.61 0.03 6.34
C ASP A 408 3.27 -0.81 7.58
N MET A 409 3.16 -0.17 8.76
CA MET A 409 2.74 -0.84 10.00
C MET A 409 1.30 -1.35 9.91
N LEU A 410 0.52 -0.90 8.93
CA LEU A 410 -0.82 -1.41 8.63
C LEU A 410 -0.91 -1.65 7.13
N GLY A 411 -1.48 -2.78 6.72
CA GLY A 411 -1.59 -3.21 5.33
C GLY A 411 -0.33 -3.86 4.76
N ASN A 412 -0.24 -3.91 3.43
CA ASN A 412 0.80 -4.54 2.62
C ASN A 412 0.94 -6.04 2.87
N VAL A 413 1.65 -6.48 3.91
CA VAL A 413 1.70 -7.88 4.33
C VAL A 413 1.45 -7.99 5.82
N TYR A 414 0.83 -9.09 6.24
CA TYR A 414 0.83 -9.45 7.64
C TYR A 414 2.26 -9.70 8.11
N GLU A 415 2.54 -9.38 9.36
CA GLU A 415 3.87 -9.50 9.92
C GLU A 415 3.94 -10.49 11.08
N TRP A 416 4.84 -11.46 10.96
CA TRP A 416 5.12 -12.42 12.01
C TRP A 416 5.68 -11.77 13.29
N CYS A 417 5.11 -12.15 14.43
CA CYS A 417 5.64 -11.85 15.76
C CYS A 417 6.27 -13.11 16.39
N LEU A 418 7.06 -12.89 17.45
CA LEU A 418 7.73 -13.95 18.21
C LEU A 418 6.74 -14.87 18.94
N ASP A 419 5.66 -14.27 19.45
CA ASP A 419 4.68 -14.88 20.34
C ASP A 419 3.93 -16.06 19.72
N GLU A 420 3.63 -17.05 20.55
CA GLU A 420 2.55 -17.98 20.24
C GLU A 420 1.20 -17.28 20.34
N PHE A 421 0.26 -17.72 19.50
CA PHE A 421 -1.06 -17.14 19.50
C PHE A 421 -1.88 -17.67 20.70
N ASP A 422 -2.34 -16.75 21.54
CA ASP A 422 -3.42 -16.99 22.50
C ASP A 422 -4.73 -16.42 21.93
N GLU A 423 -5.74 -17.29 21.85
CA GLU A 423 -7.08 -16.93 21.36
C GLU A 423 -7.83 -16.00 22.31
N LYS A 424 -7.43 -15.97 23.60
CA LYS A 424 -8.12 -15.18 24.62
C LYS A 424 -7.65 -13.74 24.66
N GLN A 425 -6.35 -13.47 24.48
CA GLN A 425 -5.80 -12.13 24.56
C GLN A 425 -4.35 -12.08 24.07
N ALA A 426 -3.84 -10.88 23.82
CA ALA A 426 -2.41 -10.62 23.67
C ALA A 426 -1.73 -10.41 25.04
N HIS A 427 -0.40 -10.58 25.11
CA HIS A 427 0.39 -10.57 26.35
C HIS A 427 1.43 -9.43 26.39
N GLU A 428 1.77 -8.93 27.58
CA GLU A 428 2.83 -7.91 27.76
C GLU A 428 4.22 -8.50 27.49
N GLU A 429 4.48 -9.67 28.06
CA GLU A 429 5.70 -10.42 27.89
C GLU A 429 5.52 -11.51 26.81
N PRO A 430 6.62 -11.98 26.19
CA PRO A 430 6.54 -13.03 25.18
C PRO A 430 5.72 -14.24 25.64
N PHE A 431 4.65 -14.55 24.92
CA PHE A 431 3.80 -15.69 25.25
C PHE A 431 4.32 -16.99 24.62
N LYS A 432 4.56 -17.99 25.47
CA LYS A 432 4.93 -19.36 25.11
C LYS A 432 3.79 -20.29 25.53
N GLY A 433 2.80 -20.42 24.65
CA GLY A 433 1.66 -21.30 24.84
C GLY A 433 1.94 -22.72 24.36
N ASN A 434 0.86 -23.43 24.01
CA ASN A 434 0.91 -24.73 23.34
C ASN A 434 -0.05 -24.75 22.12
N SER A 435 -0.39 -23.58 21.56
CA SER A 435 -1.35 -23.51 20.44
C SER A 435 -0.74 -24.00 19.14
N GLY A 436 0.59 -23.99 19.04
CA GLY A 436 1.31 -24.36 17.82
C GLY A 436 1.11 -23.35 16.67
N ALA A 437 0.48 -22.20 16.94
CA ALA A 437 0.29 -21.11 16.00
C ALA A 437 1.07 -19.87 16.46
N ARG A 438 1.49 -19.03 15.51
CA ARG A 438 2.25 -17.80 15.75
C ARG A 438 1.43 -16.58 15.39
N VAL A 439 1.65 -15.50 16.12
CA VAL A 439 0.93 -14.23 15.93
C VAL A 439 1.32 -13.57 14.60
N LEU A 440 0.31 -13.01 13.92
CA LEU A 440 0.42 -12.09 12.78
C LEU A 440 -0.24 -10.76 13.12
N ARG A 441 0.38 -9.65 12.72
CA ARG A 441 -0.12 -8.28 12.96
C ARG A 441 -0.16 -7.45 11.67
N GLY A 442 -0.94 -6.37 11.68
CA GLY A 442 -0.89 -5.31 10.66
C GLY A 442 -1.93 -5.37 9.55
N GLY A 443 -2.48 -6.53 9.23
CA GLY A 443 -3.31 -6.69 8.02
C GLY A 443 -2.44 -6.84 6.77
N SER A 444 -3.04 -6.82 5.58
CA SER A 444 -2.33 -7.03 4.31
C SER A 444 -3.08 -6.40 3.14
N PHE A 445 -2.49 -6.44 1.94
CA PHE A 445 -3.14 -6.04 0.68
C PHE A 445 -4.48 -6.76 0.41
N TYR A 446 -4.72 -7.90 1.07
CA TYR A 446 -5.94 -8.69 0.90
C TYR A 446 -7.05 -8.27 1.89
N ASN A 447 -6.72 -7.59 2.99
CA ASN A 447 -7.64 -7.38 4.10
C ASN A 447 -8.53 -6.14 3.93
N PHE A 448 -9.71 -6.19 4.56
CA PHE A 448 -10.68 -5.10 4.64
C PHE A 448 -10.32 -4.11 5.77
N PRO A 449 -10.88 -2.88 5.77
CA PRO A 449 -10.50 -1.82 6.71
C PRO A 449 -10.64 -2.22 8.18
N GLY A 450 -11.61 -3.09 8.49
CA GLY A 450 -11.80 -3.60 9.84
C GLY A 450 -10.63 -4.45 10.36
N SER A 451 -9.78 -5.00 9.49
CA SER A 451 -8.62 -5.82 9.85
C SER A 451 -7.29 -5.05 9.83
N ASP A 452 -7.25 -3.85 9.26
CA ASP A 452 -6.04 -3.02 9.17
C ASP A 452 -5.96 -2.00 10.32
N ARG A 453 -6.08 -2.47 11.57
CA ARG A 453 -6.02 -1.65 12.78
C ARG A 453 -4.81 -1.98 13.63
N CYS A 454 -4.38 -1.03 14.47
CA CYS A 454 -3.28 -1.23 15.41
C CYS A 454 -3.51 -2.46 16.29
N ALA A 455 -4.74 -2.66 16.79
CA ALA A 455 -5.11 -3.75 17.69
C ALA A 455 -5.42 -5.07 16.98
N ALA A 456 -5.60 -5.05 15.66
CA ALA A 456 -5.98 -6.25 14.92
C ALA A 456 -4.85 -7.28 14.95
N ARG A 457 -5.24 -8.52 15.16
CA ARG A 457 -4.33 -9.66 15.32
C ARG A 457 -4.91 -10.89 14.65
N ASN A 458 -4.01 -11.68 14.09
CA ASN A 458 -4.32 -12.92 13.41
C ASN A 458 -3.24 -13.95 13.76
N TYR A 459 -3.33 -15.13 13.18
CA TYR A 459 -2.34 -16.18 13.38
C TYR A 459 -2.23 -17.08 12.17
N ASN A 460 -1.16 -17.86 12.15
CA ASN A 460 -1.03 -19.00 11.27
C ASN A 460 -0.09 -20.04 11.89
N SER A 461 -0.10 -21.26 11.34
CA SER A 461 0.92 -22.27 11.66
C SER A 461 2.31 -21.71 11.34
N PRO A 462 3.35 -22.00 12.14
CA PRO A 462 4.70 -21.52 11.91
C PRO A 462 5.30 -21.96 10.57
N SER A 463 4.76 -23.01 9.95
CA SER A 463 5.17 -23.49 8.63
C SER A 463 4.36 -22.90 7.46
N SER A 464 3.30 -22.13 7.73
CA SER A 464 2.42 -21.58 6.69
C SER A 464 3.13 -20.48 5.90
N SER A 465 3.23 -20.66 4.59
CA SER A 465 3.89 -19.75 3.64
C SER A 465 2.85 -19.03 2.77
N ASN A 466 1.98 -18.25 3.40
CA ASN A 466 0.89 -17.53 2.74
C ASN A 466 1.40 -16.31 1.95
N SER A 467 0.84 -16.07 0.76
CA SER A 467 1.19 -14.93 -0.10
C SER A 467 0.91 -13.56 0.53
N SER A 468 0.07 -13.46 1.55
CA SER A 468 -0.14 -12.23 2.33
C SER A 468 0.79 -12.07 3.53
N ASN A 469 1.66 -13.05 3.83
CA ASN A 469 2.51 -13.02 5.02
C ASN A 469 3.96 -12.66 4.68
N GLY A 470 4.49 -11.72 5.43
CA GLY A 470 5.90 -11.33 5.49
C GLY A 470 6.31 -11.11 6.95
N PHE A 471 7.30 -10.25 7.17
CA PHE A 471 7.77 -9.91 8.52
C PHE A 471 8.65 -8.67 8.51
N ARG A 472 8.83 -8.07 9.68
CA ARG A 472 9.90 -7.10 9.95
C ARG A 472 10.78 -7.59 11.10
N VAL A 473 11.97 -7.02 11.18
CA VAL A 473 13.02 -7.45 12.11
C VAL A 473 13.23 -6.40 13.20
N LEU A 474 13.58 -6.86 14.40
CA LEU A 474 13.93 -6.03 15.54
C LEU A 474 15.34 -6.38 16.04
N VAL A 475 16.07 -5.38 16.53
CA VAL A 475 17.22 -5.54 17.42
C VAL A 475 16.79 -5.12 18.82
N GLY A 476 16.76 -6.05 19.76
CA GLY A 476 16.26 -5.79 21.12
C GLY A 476 16.77 -6.83 22.10
N VAL A 477 16.39 -6.66 23.36
CA VAL A 477 16.79 -7.59 24.43
C VAL A 477 16.38 -9.02 24.07
N GLU A 478 17.24 -9.98 24.40
CA GLU A 478 16.98 -11.42 24.27
C GLU A 478 15.74 -11.85 25.09
N ARG A 479 14.92 -12.76 24.54
CA ARG A 479 13.61 -13.18 25.08
C ARG A 479 13.39 -14.69 24.96
#